data_AF-A0A380JYR9-F1
#
_entry.id   AF-A0A380JYR9-F1
#
_cell.length_a   1.000
_cell.length_b   1.000
_cell.length_c   1.000
_cell.angle_alpha   90.00
_cell.angle_beta   90.00
_cell.angle_gamma   90.00
#
_symmetry.space_group_name_H-M   'P 1'
#
loop_
_entity.id
_entity.type
_entity.pdbx_description
1 polymer ?
#
loop_
_entity_poly.entity_id
_entity_poly.type
_entity_poly.pdbx_seq_one_letter_code
_entity_poly.pdbx_strand_id
1 'polypeptide(L)'
;MRLVKVLVKHKVFKNRNVTSNIAYIVNMLIMGFWHGLTWYYITYGLFHGIGLVINDAWVRQKKKINRERKVQDLPPLPDNKWTQALGIFITFNVVMLSFLLFSGFLDQLWFPKTAGK
;
A
#
# COMPACT_ATOMS: atom_id res chain seq x y z
N MET A 1 10.94 -5.28 11.16
CA MET A 1 11.72 -4.07 11.53
C MET A 1 13.26 -4.24 11.45
N ARG A 2 13.82 -5.13 10.61
CA ARG A 2 15.30 -5.28 10.47
C ARG A 2 15.87 -4.41 9.33
N LEU A 3 15.22 -4.41 8.16
CA LEU A 3 15.62 -3.57 7.01
C LEU A 3 15.59 -2.06 7.31
N VAL A 4 14.51 -1.56 7.92
CA VAL A 4 14.39 -0.13 8.28
C VAL A 4 15.52 0.31 9.23
N LYS A 5 15.89 -0.53 10.20
CA LYS A 5 16.99 -0.22 11.13
C LYS A 5 18.32 -0.12 10.40
N VAL A 6 18.58 -1.00 9.44
CA VAL A 6 19.78 -0.95 8.59
C VAL A 6 19.79 0.33 7.76
N LEU A 7 18.70 0.64 7.05
CA LEU A 7 18.61 1.83 6.19
C LEU A 7 18.73 3.14 6.98
N VAL A 8 18.16 3.21 8.19
CA VAL A 8 18.29 4.37 9.08
C VAL A 8 19.71 4.47 9.67
N LYS A 9 20.32 3.35 10.07
CA LYS A 9 21.68 3.30 10.62
C LYS A 9 22.73 3.76 9.60
N HIS A 10 22.57 3.35 8.33
CA HIS A 10 23.46 3.74 7.24
C HIS A 10 23.10 5.12 6.62
N LYS A 11 22.12 5.85 7.18
CA LYS A 11 21.65 7.16 6.68
C LYS A 11 21.37 7.18 5.17
N VAL A 12 20.91 6.06 4.61
CA VAL A 12 20.70 5.91 3.15
C VAL A 12 19.71 6.95 2.63
N PHE A 13 18.74 7.34 3.46
CA PHE A 13 17.80 8.42 3.15
C PHE A 13 17.76 9.45 4.27
N LYS A 14 17.76 10.73 3.89
CA LYS A 14 17.70 11.88 4.83
C LYS A 14 16.33 11.99 5.52
N ASN A 15 15.28 11.38 4.95
CA ASN A 15 13.91 11.42 5.47
C ASN A 15 13.44 10.03 5.93
N ARG A 16 13.14 9.89 7.22
CA ARG A 16 12.68 8.64 7.86
C ARG A 16 11.40 8.08 7.23
N ASN A 17 10.52 8.95 6.73
CA ASN A 17 9.27 8.52 6.11
C ASN A 17 9.53 7.86 4.75
N VAL A 18 10.49 8.40 3.98
CA VAL A 18 10.93 7.80 2.70
C VAL A 18 11.55 6.44 2.95
N THR A 19 12.40 6.30 3.98
CA THR A 19 12.96 4.99 4.36
C THR A 19 11.87 3.96 4.68
N SER A 20 10.83 4.37 5.39
CA SER A 20 9.72 3.48 5.78
C SER A 20 8.88 3.08 4.56
N ASN A 21 8.59 4.03 3.67
CA ASN A 21 7.84 3.78 2.43
C ASN A 21 8.59 2.83 1.50
N ILE A 22 9.91 3.02 1.32
CA ILE A 22 10.74 2.12 0.52
C ILE A 22 10.78 0.73 1.14
N ALA A 23 10.89 0.64 2.47
CA ALA A 23 10.86 -0.64 3.15
C ALA A 23 9.52 -1.38 2.96
N TYR A 24 8.38 -0.67 2.94
CA TYR A 24 7.08 -1.29 2.61
C TYR A 24 7.05 -1.86 1.19
N ILE A 25 7.49 -1.07 0.20
CA ILE A 25 7.51 -1.51 -1.20
C ILE A 25 8.42 -2.73 -1.38
N VAL A 26 9.65 -2.67 -0.86
CA VAL A 26 10.60 -3.79 -0.94
C VAL A 26 10.04 -5.04 -0.25
N ASN A 27 9.46 -4.88 0.94
CA ASN A 27 8.87 -6.01 1.67
C ASN A 27 7.71 -6.66 0.90
N MET A 28 6.83 -5.85 0.30
CA MET A 28 5.71 -6.37 -0.47
C MET A 28 6.13 -6.95 -1.83
N LEU A 29 7.16 -6.40 -2.47
CA LEU A 29 7.76 -6.99 -3.66
C LEU A 29 8.40 -8.35 -3.37
N ILE A 30 9.17 -8.48 -2.29
CA ILE A 30 9.74 -9.78 -1.87
C ILE A 30 8.62 -10.82 -1.68
N MET A 31 7.50 -10.41 -1.07
CA MET A 31 6.32 -11.27 -0.93
C MET A 31 5.68 -11.61 -2.29
N GLY A 32 5.61 -10.67 -3.24
CA GLY A 32 5.18 -10.94 -4.62
C GLY A 32 6.09 -11.96 -5.33
N PHE A 33 7.41 -11.76 -5.28
CA PHE A 33 8.39 -12.70 -5.83
C PHE A 33 8.33 -14.08 -5.17
N TRP A 34 8.01 -14.15 -3.88
CA TRP A 34 7.81 -15.41 -3.15
C TRP A 34 6.65 -16.24 -3.70
N HIS A 35 5.59 -15.60 -4.21
CA HIS A 35 4.46 -16.31 -4.82
C HIS A 35 4.74 -16.82 -6.23
N GLY A 36 5.67 -16.19 -6.96
CA GLY A 36 6.17 -16.68 -8.24
C GLY A 36 6.74 -15.56 -9.12
N LEU A 37 7.53 -15.95 -10.11
CA LEU A 37 8.15 -15.02 -11.07
C LEU A 37 7.23 -14.76 -12.27
N THR A 38 5.98 -14.41 -12.02
CA THR A 38 5.00 -14.00 -13.05
C THR A 38 4.63 -12.54 -12.84
N TRP A 39 4.26 -11.85 -13.93
CA TRP A 39 4.00 -10.41 -13.87
C TRP A 39 2.88 -10.06 -12.89
N TYR A 40 1.84 -10.90 -12.78
CA TYR A 40 0.70 -10.63 -11.93
C TYR A 40 1.03 -10.75 -10.43
N TYR A 41 1.97 -11.63 -10.04
CA TYR A 41 2.44 -11.70 -8.64
C TYR A 41 3.37 -10.52 -8.28
N ILE A 42 4.22 -10.08 -9.20
CA ILE A 42 5.08 -8.91 -9.00
C ILE A 42 4.21 -7.64 -8.91
N THR A 43 3.25 -7.47 -9.83
CA THR A 43 2.30 -6.35 -9.82
C THR A 43 1.42 -6.38 -8.57
N TYR A 44 0.99 -7.55 -8.10
CA TYR A 44 0.28 -7.69 -6.83
C TYR A 44 1.10 -7.20 -5.63
N GLY A 45 2.37 -7.60 -5.54
CA GLY A 45 3.29 -7.13 -4.50
C GLY A 45 3.51 -5.62 -4.56
N LEU A 46 3.71 -5.07 -5.77
CA LEU A 46 3.85 -3.63 -5.96
C LEU A 46 2.57 -2.86 -5.59
N PHE A 47 1.40 -3.39 -5.97
CA PHE A 47 0.09 -2.81 -5.66
C PHE A 47 -0.11 -2.66 -4.15
N HIS A 48 0.18 -3.71 -3.36
CA HIS A 48 0.12 -3.63 -1.90
C HIS A 48 1.19 -2.70 -1.31
N GLY A 49 2.41 -2.70 -1.87
CA GLY A 49 3.48 -1.79 -1.45
C GLY A 49 3.07 -0.32 -1.57
N ILE A 50 2.53 0.06 -2.73
CA ILE A 50 2.02 1.42 -2.98
C ILE A 50 0.79 1.71 -2.11
N GLY A 51 -0.14 0.75 -1.96
CA GLY A 51 -1.30 0.89 -1.10
C GLY A 51 -0.94 1.22 0.35
N LEU A 52 0.08 0.57 0.92
CA LEU A 52 0.59 0.88 2.25
C LEU A 52 1.23 2.27 2.33
N VAL A 53 1.98 2.68 1.31
CA VAL A 53 2.58 4.04 1.26
C VAL A 53 1.50 5.12 1.24
N ILE A 54 0.45 4.92 0.45
CA ILE A 54 -0.71 5.84 0.40
C ILE A 54 -1.43 5.87 1.74
N ASN A 55 -1.68 4.71 2.35
CA ASN A 55 -2.34 4.64 3.66
C ASN A 55 -1.53 5.37 4.74
N ASP A 56 -0.23 5.13 4.81
CA ASP A 56 0.68 5.76 5.77
C ASP A 56 0.82 7.28 5.51
N ALA A 57 0.81 7.72 4.25
CA ALA A 57 0.73 9.13 3.89
C ALA A 57 -0.58 9.78 4.38
N TRP A 58 -1.72 9.13 4.16
CA TRP A 58 -3.03 9.60 4.62
C TRP A 58 -3.10 9.70 6.15
N VAL A 59 -2.65 8.68 6.89
CA VAL A 59 -2.64 8.69 8.36
C VAL A 59 -1.80 9.85 8.90
N ARG A 60 -0.63 10.10 8.30
CA ARG A 60 0.21 11.25 8.65
C ARG A 60 -0.46 12.59 8.35
N GLN A 61 -1.12 12.71 7.19
CA GLN A 61 -1.83 13.92 6.81
C GLN A 61 -3.02 14.18 7.75
N LYS A 62 -3.83 13.15 8.07
CA LYS A 62 -4.92 13.25 9.06
C LYS A 62 -4.41 13.74 10.42
N LYS A 63 -3.26 13.21 10.88
CA LYS A 63 -2.62 13.65 12.13
C LYS A 63 -2.15 15.10 12.07
N LYS A 64 -1.56 15.54 10.96
CA LYS A 64 -1.14 16.94 10.75
C LYS A 64 -2.35 17.89 10.80
N ILE A 65 -3.41 17.58 10.05
CA ILE A 65 -4.64 18.38 10.00
C ILE A 65 -5.27 18.48 11.38
N ASN A 66 -5.40 17.38 12.12
CA ASN A 66 -5.96 17.42 13.47
C ASN A 66 -5.11 18.25 14.45
N ARG A 67 -3.78 18.27 14.28
CA ARG A 67 -2.90 19.12 15.09
C ARG A 67 -3.12 20.60 14.77
N GLU A 68 -3.23 20.97 13.50
CA GLU A 68 -3.48 22.34 13.05
C GLU A 68 -4.84 22.85 13.52
N ARG A 69 -5.89 22.02 13.40
CA ARG A 69 -7.24 22.32 13.91
C ARG A 69 -7.24 22.55 15.41
N LYS A 70 -6.49 21.73 16.17
CA LYS A 70 -6.35 21.91 17.63
C LYS A 70 -5.69 23.24 17.99
N VAL A 71 -4.73 23.73 17.21
CA VAL A 71 -4.09 25.05 17.44
C VAL A 71 -5.08 26.20 17.18
N GLN A 72 -6.08 25.97 16.34
CA GLN A 72 -7.13 26.92 16.00
C GLN A 72 -8.41 26.75 16.85
N ASP A 73 -8.35 25.96 17.92
CA ASP A 73 -9.50 25.57 18.76
C ASP A 73 -10.69 24.97 17.97
N LEU A 74 -10.40 24.37 16.81
CA LEU A 74 -11.38 23.66 15.99
C LEU A 74 -11.48 22.18 16.41
N PRO A 75 -12.68 21.58 16.31
CA PRO A 75 -12.84 20.15 16.58
C PRO A 75 -12.02 19.31 15.57
N PRO A 76 -11.56 18.11 15.98
CA PRO A 76 -10.84 17.20 15.09
C PRO A 76 -11.71 16.78 13.90
N LEU A 77 -11.08 16.22 12.86
CA LEU A 77 -11.80 15.61 11.76
C LEU A 77 -12.82 14.58 12.27
N PRO A 78 -14.01 14.50 11.65
CA PRO A 78 -15.07 13.61 12.09
C PRO A 78 -14.59 12.16 12.06
N ASP A 79 -14.89 11.44 13.14
CA ASP A 79 -14.66 10.01 13.28
C ASP A 79 -15.95 9.37 13.77
N ASN A 80 -16.73 8.85 12.82
CA ASN A 80 -18.05 8.28 13.07
C ASN A 80 -18.25 6.98 12.28
N LYS A 81 -19.38 6.31 12.49
CA LYS A 81 -19.70 5.04 11.84
C LYS A 81 -19.68 5.13 10.30
N TRP A 82 -20.05 6.28 9.72
CA TRP A 82 -20.03 6.48 8.27
C TRP A 82 -18.61 6.60 7.73
N THR A 83 -17.74 7.37 8.39
CA THR A 83 -16.34 7.47 7.98
C THR A 83 -15.61 6.13 8.12
N GLN A 84 -15.96 5.35 9.14
CA GLN A 84 -15.46 3.99 9.31
C GLN A 84 -15.98 3.04 8.21
N ALA A 85 -17.28 3.06 7.93
CA ALA A 85 -17.89 2.26 6.87
C ALA A 85 -17.28 2.56 5.49
N LEU A 86 -17.05 3.85 5.19
CA LEU A 86 -16.36 4.27 3.96
C LEU A 86 -14.93 3.70 3.90
N GLY A 87 -14.18 3.78 5.01
CA GLY A 87 -12.84 3.20 5.08
C GLY A 87 -12.83 1.68 4.86
N ILE A 88 -13.79 0.96 5.44
CA ILE A 88 -13.98 -0.48 5.24
C ILE A 88 -14.31 -0.77 3.78
N PHE A 89 -15.26 -0.05 3.19
CA PHE A 89 -15.68 -0.24 1.80
C PHE A 89 -14.52 -0.03 0.82
N ILE A 90 -13.75 1.05 0.97
CA ILE A 90 -12.58 1.32 0.13
C ILE A 90 -11.54 0.20 0.30
N THR A 91 -11.20 -0.16 1.54
CA THR A 91 -10.18 -1.19 1.82
C THR A 91 -10.61 -2.55 1.26
N PHE A 92 -11.87 -2.92 1.43
CA PHE A 92 -12.43 -4.17 0.92
C PHE A 92 -12.28 -4.25 -0.61
N ASN A 93 -12.71 -3.23 -1.34
CA ASN A 93 -12.61 -3.22 -2.81
C ASN A 93 -11.16 -3.25 -3.29
N VAL A 94 -10.26 -2.52 -2.63
CA VAL A 94 -8.81 -2.54 -2.94
C VAL A 94 -8.24 -3.94 -2.74
N VAL A 95 -8.61 -4.64 -1.67
CA VAL A 95 -8.17 -6.02 -1.40
C VAL A 95 -8.78 -7.01 -2.38
N MET A 96 -10.06 -6.88 -2.72
CA MET A 96 -10.68 -7.74 -3.73
C MET A 96 -10.04 -7.56 -5.11
N LEU A 97 -9.70 -6.32 -5.49
CA LEU A 97 -8.97 -6.04 -6.72
C LEU A 97 -7.56 -6.64 -6.70
N SER A 98 -6.88 -6.61 -5.55
CA SER A 98 -5.56 -7.25 -5.44
C SER A 98 -5.66 -8.77 -5.54
N PHE A 99 -6.70 -9.39 -5.01
CA PHE A 99 -6.96 -10.83 -5.20
C PHE A 99 -7.30 -11.18 -6.65
N LEU A 100 -7.99 -10.29 -7.38
CA LEU A 100 -8.21 -10.47 -8.82
C LEU A 100 -6.87 -10.49 -9.58
N LEU A 101 -5.96 -9.56 -9.29
CA LEU A 101 -4.60 -9.58 -9.83
C LEU A 101 -3.85 -10.87 -9.44
N PHE A 102 -3.92 -11.25 -8.17
CA PHE A 102 -3.26 -12.44 -7.64
C PHE A 102 -3.75 -13.74 -8.29
N SER A 103 -5.03 -13.81 -8.66
CA SER A 103 -5.63 -15.01 -9.26
C SER A 103 -5.04 -15.41 -10.60
N GLY A 104 -4.35 -14.50 -11.30
CA GLY A 104 -3.88 -14.73 -12.66
C GLY A 104 -4.99 -14.75 -13.72
N PHE A 105 -6.25 -14.52 -13.35
CA PHE A 105 -7.36 -14.44 -14.30
C PHE A 105 -7.15 -13.36 -15.35
N LEU A 106 -6.58 -12.21 -14.95
CA LEU A 106 -6.26 -11.12 -15.88
C LEU A 106 -5.20 -11.50 -16.91
N ASP A 107 -4.28 -12.40 -16.56
CA ASP A 107 -3.32 -12.95 -17.53
C ASP A 107 -4.04 -13.76 -18.61
N GLN A 108 -5.00 -14.62 -18.22
CA GLN A 108 -5.81 -15.40 -19.15
C GLN A 108 -6.72 -14.52 -20.01
N LEU A 109 -7.31 -13.47 -19.41
CA LEU A 109 -8.24 -12.58 -20.09
C LEU A 109 -7.54 -11.64 -21.08
N TRP A 110 -6.40 -11.07 -20.71
CA TRP A 110 -5.69 -10.07 -21.53
C TRP A 110 -4.64 -10.68 -22.45
N PHE A 111 -4.04 -11.80 -22.04
CA PHE A 111 -3.05 -12.53 -22.81
C PHE A 111 -3.51 -13.99 -23.04
N PRO A 112 -4.69 -14.20 -23.66
CA PRO A 112 -5.13 -15.55 -23.97
C PRO A 112 -4.07 -16.19 -24.86
N LYS A 113 -3.49 -17.30 -24.39
CA LYS A 113 -2.58 -18.09 -25.21
C LYS A 113 -3.41 -18.62 -26.37
N THR A 114 -3.22 -18.06 -27.57
CA THR A 114 -3.79 -18.61 -28.79
C THR A 114 -3.35 -20.07 -28.89
N ALA A 115 -4.31 -20.99 -28.81
CA ALA A 115 -4.08 -22.37 -29.17
C ALA A 115 -3.77 -22.42 -30.68
N GLY A 116 -2.50 -22.65 -31.03
CA GLY A 116 -1.98 -22.78 -32.39
C GLY A 116 -1.20 -21.55 -32.85
N LYS A 117 0.07 -21.65 -33.24
CA LYS A 117 0.78 -22.76 -33.88
C LYS A 117 1.88 -23.38 -33.03
#